data_AF-A0A200HRL2-F1
#
_entry.id   AF-A0A200HRL2-F1
#
_cell.length_a   1.000
_cell.length_b   1.000
_cell.length_c   1.000
_cell.angle_alpha   90.00
_cell.angle_beta   90.00
_cell.angle_gamma   90.00
#
_symmetry.space_group_name_H-M   'P 1'
#
loop_
_entity.id
_entity.type
_entity.pdbx_description
1 polymer ?
#
loop_
_entity_poly.entity_id
_entity_poly.type
_entity_poly.pdbx_seq_one_letter_code
_entity_poly.pdbx_strand_id
1 'polypeptide(L)'
;MRWWQKIFGKKEGKRLENNQEIATSFTEQVHNKEPGEQWREIPLFVEVEGSQRELAAVISSAICAGDTPDSTWQVKSIKQVNPDTKVISLIAASLAAEIYPESQWKIHSIKEKI
;
A
#
# COMPACT_ATOMS: atom_id res chain seq x y z
N MET A 1 10.39 29.91 21.70
CA MET A 1 10.64 28.55 21.17
C MET A 1 9.95 28.42 19.81
N ARG A 2 10.70 28.54 18.70
CA ARG A 2 10.18 28.55 17.30
C ARG A 2 10.56 27.25 16.56
N TRP A 3 10.22 26.09 17.13
CA TRP A 3 10.68 24.80 16.58
C TRP A 3 9.90 24.36 15.32
N TRP A 4 8.65 24.82 15.12
CA TRP A 4 7.79 24.40 14.02
C TRP A 4 8.16 25.07 12.68
N GLN A 5 8.74 26.28 12.70
CA GLN A 5 9.19 26.99 11.49
C GLN A 5 10.39 26.31 10.81
N LYS A 6 11.12 25.45 11.53
CA LYS A 6 12.29 24.73 11.00
C LYS A 6 11.92 23.40 10.34
N ILE A 7 10.70 22.90 10.58
CA ILE A 7 10.16 21.66 9.99
C ILE A 7 9.32 21.97 8.74
N PHE A 8 8.68 23.14 8.68
CA PHE A 8 7.85 23.60 7.55
C PHE A 8 8.45 24.81 6.80
N GLY A 9 9.77 24.96 6.81
CA GLY A 9 10.47 26.05 6.15
C GLY A 9 10.40 25.94 4.62
N LYS A 10 9.39 26.57 4.02
CA LYS A 10 9.25 26.79 2.57
C LYS A 10 10.50 27.50 2.04
N LYS A 11 11.35 26.78 1.30
CA LYS A 11 12.41 27.37 0.47
C LYS A 11 11.82 27.69 -0.89
N GLU A 12 11.60 28.97 -1.16
CA GLU A 12 11.35 29.45 -2.52
C GLU A 12 12.69 29.54 -3.26
N GLY A 13 12.83 28.72 -4.31
CA GLY A 13 14.05 28.62 -5.11
C GLY A 13 13.73 28.17 -6.52
N LYS A 14 13.66 29.15 -7.43
CA LYS A 14 13.73 29.10 -8.91
C LYS A 14 12.99 27.96 -9.63
N ARG A 15 11.79 28.33 -10.10
CA ARG A 15 10.99 27.66 -11.14
C ARG A 15 11.83 27.42 -12.40
N LEU A 16 12.12 26.14 -12.69
CA LEU A 16 12.53 25.69 -14.01
C LEU A 16 11.25 25.48 -14.83
N GLU A 17 10.93 26.48 -15.65
CA GLU A 17 9.85 26.46 -16.63
C GLU A 17 10.31 25.59 -17.81
N ASN A 18 10.01 24.28 -17.78
CA ASN A 18 9.91 23.45 -19.00
C ASN A 18 9.37 22.02 -18.81
N ASN A 19 9.01 21.60 -17.59
CA ASN A 19 8.41 20.26 -17.37
C ASN A 19 6.93 20.31 -16.95
N GLN A 20 6.29 21.47 -17.05
CA GLN A 20 4.90 21.67 -16.60
C GLN A 20 3.85 21.24 -17.63
N GLU A 21 4.21 20.92 -18.88
CA GLU A 21 3.21 20.56 -19.90
C GLU A 21 2.87 19.05 -19.90
N ILE A 22 3.77 18.19 -19.42
CA ILE A 22 3.55 16.73 -19.38
C ILE A 22 2.92 16.29 -18.05
N ALA A 23 3.26 16.94 -16.94
CA ALA A 23 2.67 16.63 -15.64
C ALA A 23 1.21 17.12 -15.51
N THR A 24 0.85 18.21 -16.19
CA THR A 24 -0.50 18.80 -16.07
C THR A 24 -1.53 17.99 -16.86
N SER A 25 -1.15 17.42 -18.01
CA SER A 25 -2.08 16.65 -18.86
C SER A 25 -2.51 15.30 -18.26
N PHE A 26 -1.67 14.67 -17.43
CA PHE A 26 -2.05 13.45 -16.70
C PHE A 26 -2.85 13.74 -15.43
N THR A 27 -2.68 14.92 -14.82
CA THR A 27 -3.35 15.24 -13.55
C THR A 27 -4.79 15.71 -13.77
N GLU A 28 -5.11 16.29 -14.93
CA GLU A 28 -6.48 16.74 -15.27
C GLU A 28 -7.42 15.63 -15.75
N GLN A 29 -6.91 14.47 -16.14
CA GLN A 29 -7.75 13.34 -16.62
C GLN A 29 -8.36 12.50 -15.47
N VAL A 30 -7.95 12.71 -14.21
CA VAL A 30 -8.31 11.81 -13.09
C VAL A 30 -9.47 12.33 -12.23
N HIS A 31 -10.03 13.51 -12.54
CA HIS A 31 -11.15 14.08 -11.77
C HIS A 31 -12.44 14.31 -12.56
N ASN A 32 -12.78 13.41 -13.47
CA ASN A 32 -14.16 13.23 -13.89
C ASN A 32 -14.72 12.00 -13.16
N LYS A 33 -15.18 12.20 -11.91
CA LYS A 33 -16.10 11.22 -11.29
C LYS A 33 -17.41 11.33 -12.06
N GLU A 34 -17.61 10.44 -13.03
CA GLU A 34 -18.92 10.29 -13.65
C GLU A 34 -19.95 9.97 -12.54
N PRO A 35 -21.07 10.70 -12.47
CA PRO A 35 -22.10 10.44 -11.47
C PRO A 35 -22.71 9.06 -11.73
N GLY A 36 -22.27 8.05 -10.98
CA GLY A 36 -22.73 6.67 -11.11
C GLY A 36 -21.65 5.61 -10.89
N GLU A 37 -20.36 5.96 -10.91
CA GLU A 37 -19.31 4.97 -10.73
C GLU A 37 -19.19 4.48 -9.28
N GLN A 38 -19.56 3.22 -9.05
CA GLN A 38 -19.36 2.54 -7.79
C GLN A 38 -18.00 1.82 -7.82
N TRP A 39 -17.20 2.01 -6.77
CA TRP A 39 -15.89 1.40 -6.63
C TRP A 39 -15.89 0.49 -5.39
N ARG A 40 -15.37 -0.73 -5.53
CA ARG A 40 -15.21 -1.71 -4.45
C ARG A 40 -13.75 -1.81 -4.03
N GLU A 41 -13.50 -1.83 -2.74
CA GLU A 41 -12.14 -2.00 -2.22
C GLU A 41 -11.70 -3.47 -2.30
N ILE A 42 -10.49 -3.69 -2.80
CA ILE A 42 -9.86 -5.01 -2.86
C ILE A 42 -9.05 -5.22 -1.57
N PRO A 43 -9.28 -6.32 -0.83
CA PRO A 43 -8.58 -6.56 0.42
C PRO A 43 -7.09 -6.84 0.21
N LEU A 44 -6.23 -6.23 1.03
CA LEU A 44 -4.77 -6.45 1.01
C LEU A 44 -4.37 -7.87 1.39
N PHE A 45 -5.16 -8.52 2.24
CA PHE A 45 -4.92 -9.86 2.73
C PHE A 45 -6.14 -10.75 2.51
N VAL A 46 -5.90 -11.97 2.05
CA VAL A 46 -6.91 -13.01 1.85
C VAL A 46 -6.60 -14.21 2.74
N GLU A 47 -7.62 -15.00 3.08
CA GLU A 47 -7.43 -16.23 3.84
C GLU A 47 -6.52 -17.20 3.07
N VAL A 48 -5.71 -17.93 3.82
CA VAL A 48 -4.90 -19.03 3.29
C VAL A 48 -5.72 -20.30 3.39
N GLU A 49 -5.78 -21.06 2.28
CA GLU A 49 -6.54 -22.30 2.17
C GLU A 49 -5.62 -23.53 2.13
N GLY A 50 -6.18 -24.68 2.49
CA GLY A 50 -5.53 -25.99 2.36
C GLY A 50 -4.28 -26.17 3.20
N SER A 51 -3.32 -26.94 2.69
CA SER A 51 -2.13 -27.41 3.44
C SER A 51 -1.21 -26.28 3.92
N GLN A 52 -1.19 -25.14 3.25
CA GLN A 52 -0.39 -23.99 3.68
C GLN A 52 -0.91 -23.39 4.99
N ARG A 53 -2.23 -23.40 5.19
CA ARG A 53 -2.87 -22.94 6.43
C ARG A 53 -2.44 -23.82 7.59
N GLU A 54 -2.52 -25.14 7.42
CA GLU A 54 -2.15 -26.11 8.46
C GLU A 54 -0.68 -26.00 8.84
N LEU A 55 0.21 -25.90 7.83
CA LEU A 55 1.64 -25.76 8.06
C LEU A 55 1.96 -24.48 8.86
N ALA A 56 1.39 -23.35 8.45
CA ALA A 56 1.57 -22.09 9.17
C ALA A 56 0.99 -22.14 10.59
N ALA A 57 -0.14 -22.82 10.79
CA ALA A 57 -0.73 -23.02 12.11
C ALA A 57 0.19 -23.83 13.03
N VAL A 58 0.76 -24.94 12.54
CA VAL A 58 1.68 -25.79 13.31
C VAL A 58 2.96 -25.04 13.65
N ILE A 59 3.58 -24.37 12.68
CA ILE A 59 4.80 -23.58 12.89
C ILE A 59 4.55 -22.48 13.92
N SER A 60 3.47 -21.71 13.77
CA SER A 60 3.14 -20.62 14.71
C SER A 60 2.92 -21.16 16.13
N SER A 61 2.21 -22.27 16.27
CA SER A 61 1.94 -22.91 17.57
C SER A 61 3.23 -23.41 18.22
N ALA A 62 4.13 -24.01 17.45
CA ALA A 62 5.42 -24.50 17.94
C ALA A 62 6.32 -23.34 18.41
N ILE A 63 6.38 -22.24 17.66
CA ILE A 63 7.12 -21.03 18.05
C ILE A 63 6.54 -20.47 19.35
N CYS A 64 5.22 -20.27 19.42
CA CYS A 64 4.58 -19.72 20.62
C CYS A 64 4.77 -20.60 21.87
N ALA A 65 4.68 -21.93 21.70
CA ALA A 65 4.93 -22.88 22.79
C ALA A 65 6.40 -22.88 23.26
N GLY A 66 7.34 -22.64 22.35
CA GLY A 66 8.77 -22.50 22.68
C GLY A 66 9.10 -21.19 23.40
N ASP A 67 8.56 -20.07 22.90
CA ASP A 67 8.83 -18.72 23.43
C ASP A 67 8.13 -18.48 24.78
N THR A 68 6.93 -19.03 24.95
CA THR A 68 6.07 -18.79 26.12
C THR A 68 5.40 -20.09 26.60
N PRO A 69 6.15 -21.00 27.25
CA PRO A 69 5.70 -22.36 27.54
C PRO A 69 4.53 -22.45 28.52
N ASP A 70 4.38 -21.46 29.41
CA ASP A 70 3.31 -21.44 30.41
C ASP A 70 2.01 -20.79 29.88
N SER A 71 1.97 -20.40 28.60
CA SER A 71 0.82 -19.73 27.97
C SER A 71 0.05 -20.66 27.03
N THR A 72 -1.25 -20.40 26.87
CA THR A 72 -2.10 -21.10 25.90
C THR A 72 -2.43 -20.18 24.73
N TRP A 73 -2.26 -20.70 23.51
CA TRP A 73 -2.45 -19.95 22.27
C TRP A 73 -3.45 -20.64 21.36
N GLN A 74 -4.25 -19.85 20.64
CA GLN A 74 -5.16 -20.33 19.62
C GLN A 74 -4.98 -19.48 18.35
N VAL A 75 -4.68 -20.14 17.24
CA VAL A 75 -4.62 -19.49 15.92
C VAL A 75 -6.03 -19.15 15.46
N LYS A 76 -6.35 -17.85 15.34
CA LYS A 76 -7.69 -17.38 14.94
C LYS A 76 -7.87 -17.23 13.42
N SER A 77 -6.83 -16.80 12.72
CA SER A 77 -6.85 -16.58 11.26
C SER A 77 -5.42 -16.60 10.74
N ILE A 78 -5.25 -17.13 9.52
CA ILE A 78 -4.00 -17.11 8.78
C ILE A 78 -4.30 -16.48 7.43
N LYS A 79 -3.63 -15.37 7.14
CA LYS A 79 -3.82 -14.62 5.91
C LYS A 79 -2.52 -14.50 5.14
N GLN A 80 -2.64 -14.47 3.83
CA GLN A 80 -1.56 -14.14 2.91
C GLN A 80 -1.87 -12.82 2.22
N VAL A 81 -0.81 -12.18 1.71
CA VAL A 81 -0.97 -11.01 0.83
C VAL A 81 -1.81 -11.45 -0.37
N ASN A 82 -2.83 -10.67 -0.69
CA ASN A 82 -3.65 -10.91 -1.86
C ASN A 82 -2.74 -10.87 -3.12
N PRO A 83 -2.70 -11.95 -3.93
CA PRO A 83 -1.81 -12.01 -5.09
C PRO A 83 -2.09 -10.86 -6.08
N ASP A 84 -3.35 -10.46 -6.24
CA ASP A 84 -3.73 -9.38 -7.14
C ASP A 84 -3.23 -8.04 -6.63
N THR A 85 -3.40 -7.77 -5.32
CA THR A 85 -2.92 -6.51 -4.73
C THR A 85 -1.40 -6.43 -4.79
N LYS A 86 -0.68 -7.55 -4.66
CA LYS A 86 0.77 -7.60 -4.82
C LYS A 86 1.20 -7.17 -6.22
N VAL A 87 0.57 -7.72 -7.26
CA VAL A 87 0.90 -7.41 -8.66
C VAL A 87 0.56 -5.96 -8.99
N ILE A 88 -0.65 -5.52 -8.67
CA ILE A 88 -1.10 -4.14 -8.92
C ILE A 88 -0.20 -3.15 -8.16
N SER A 89 0.17 -3.49 -6.92
CA SER A 89 1.06 -2.64 -6.12
C SER A 89 2.42 -2.46 -6.75
N LEU A 90 2.99 -3.54 -7.28
CA LEU A 90 4.27 -3.50 -7.96
C LEU A 90 4.21 -2.62 -9.21
N ILE A 91 3.19 -2.81 -10.05
CA ILE A 91 3.00 -2.01 -11.27
C ILE A 91 2.86 -0.53 -10.93
N ALA A 92 1.97 -0.20 -9.98
CA ALA A 92 1.74 1.19 -9.57
C ALA A 92 3.01 1.84 -8.99
N ALA A 93 3.75 1.12 -8.15
CA ALA A 93 5.00 1.60 -7.59
C ALA A 93 6.08 1.81 -8.67
N SER A 94 6.20 0.90 -9.65
CA SER A 94 7.14 1.03 -10.76
C SER A 94 6.84 2.24 -11.63
N LEU A 95 5.56 2.47 -11.98
CA LEU A 95 5.14 3.66 -12.74
C LEU A 95 5.39 4.95 -11.95
N ALA A 96 5.09 4.95 -10.66
CA ALA A 96 5.32 6.11 -9.81
C ALA A 96 6.82 6.42 -9.64
N ALA A 97 7.67 5.39 -9.61
CA ALA A 97 9.12 5.54 -9.56
C ALA A 97 9.71 6.07 -10.89
N GLU A 98 9.11 5.71 -12.03
CA GLU A 98 9.51 6.27 -13.33
C GLU A 98 9.24 7.78 -13.40
N ILE A 99 8.05 8.21 -12.98
CA ILE A 99 7.63 9.61 -13.04
C ILE A 99 8.33 10.44 -11.95
N TYR A 100 8.54 9.86 -10.76
CA TYR A 100 9.12 10.52 -9.60
C TYR A 100 10.24 9.68 -8.96
N PRO A 101 11.45 9.68 -9.55
CA PRO A 101 12.53 8.74 -9.20
C PRO A 101 13.11 8.91 -7.79
N GLU A 102 13.05 10.12 -7.23
CA GLU A 102 13.55 10.41 -5.87
C GLU A 102 12.46 10.31 -4.79
N SER A 103 11.29 9.77 -5.13
CA SER A 103 10.13 9.67 -4.23
C SER A 103 9.95 8.26 -3.68
N GLN A 104 9.39 8.18 -2.47
CA GLN A 104 8.92 6.92 -1.88
C GLN A 104 7.40 6.90 -1.84
N TRP A 105 6.82 5.79 -2.27
CA TRP A 105 5.38 5.64 -2.38
C TRP A 105 4.85 4.56 -1.46
N LYS A 106 3.71 4.84 -0.81
CA LYS A 106 2.95 3.88 -0.03
C LYS A 106 1.53 3.77 -0.58
N ILE A 107 1.17 2.57 -0.99
CA ILE A 107 -0.19 2.27 -1.46
C ILE A 107 -1.11 2.14 -0.26
N HIS A 108 -2.21 2.89 -0.28
CA HIS A 108 -3.18 2.93 0.82
C HIS A 108 -4.41 2.05 0.55
N SER A 109 -4.96 2.09 -0.67
CA SER A 109 -6.07 1.23 -1.08
C SER A 109 -6.01 0.92 -2.57
N ILE A 110 -6.50 -0.26 -2.95
CA ILE A 110 -6.72 -0.63 -4.35
C ILE A 110 -8.22 -0.87 -4.51
N LYS A 111 -8.80 -0.36 -5.59
CA LYS A 111 -10.24 -0.45 -5.84
C LYS A 111 -10.51 -0.93 -7.26
N GLU A 112 -11.54 -1.76 -7.40
CA GLU A 112 -12.09 -2.16 -8.69
C GLU A 112 -13.40 -1.41 -8.95
N LYS A 113 -13.68 -1.09 -10.20
CA LYS A 113 -14.96 -0.53 -10.62
C LYS A 113 -16.02 -1.64 -10.61
N ILE A 114 -17.21 -1.33 -10.10
CA ILE A 114 -18.39 -2.21 -10.08
C ILE A 114 -19.24 -1.96 -11.34
#